data_AF-X0URF2-F1
#
_entry.id   AF-X0URF2-F1
#
_cell.length_a   1.000
_cell.length_b   1.000
_cell.length_c   1.000
_cell.angle_alpha   90.00
_cell.angle_beta   90.00
_cell.angle_gamma   90.00
#
_symmetry.space_group_name_H-M   'P 1'
#
loop_
_entity.id
_entity.type
_entity.pdbx_description
1 polymer ?
#
loop_
_entity_poly.entity_id
_entity_poly.type
_entity_poly.pdbx_seq_one_letter_code
_entity_poly.pdbx_strand_id
1 'polypeptide(L)'
;MAVQTERMPYWRLSGFYFCYFAALGSLIPYWGLYLKQLGFDAVAIGELMAIPMATKIVAPYVWGWIADRLGHRMAVVRLGSLLTSIIFLGVFWLNGFWELGLTMALFSFFWNAVLPQFEAVTFNHLGTRVDRYARIRVWGSVGFIITVL
;
A
#
# COMPACT_ATOMS: atom_id res chain seq x y z
N MET A 1 -28.29 8.74 -25.19
CA MET A 1 -26.92 8.23 -25.05
C MET A 1 -26.95 7.07 -24.06
N ALA A 2 -26.69 5.85 -24.53
CA ALA A 2 -26.69 4.67 -23.67
C ALA A 2 -25.49 4.75 -22.72
N VAL A 3 -25.75 4.93 -21.42
CA VAL A 3 -24.75 4.74 -20.39
C VAL A 3 -24.40 3.25 -20.42
N GLN A 4 -23.26 2.92 -21.02
CA GLN A 4 -22.67 1.58 -20.91
C GLN A 4 -22.52 1.28 -19.42
N THR A 5 -23.38 0.43 -18.89
CA THR A 5 -23.21 -0.21 -17.59
C THR A 5 -22.07 -1.20 -17.71
N GLU A 6 -20.83 -0.70 -17.81
CA GLU A 6 -19.69 -1.53 -17.44
C GLU A 6 -19.96 -2.02 -16.02
N ARG A 7 -20.12 -3.35 -15.87
CA ARG A 7 -20.31 -3.96 -14.56
C ARG A 7 -19.11 -3.55 -13.72
N MET A 8 -19.34 -2.70 -12.72
CA MET A 8 -18.30 -2.31 -11.77
C MET A 8 -17.55 -3.57 -11.32
N PRO A 9 -16.21 -3.60 -11.42
CA PRO A 9 -15.43 -4.80 -11.15
C PRO A 9 -15.29 -5.02 -9.63
N TYR A 10 -16.43 -5.20 -8.95
CA TYR A 10 -16.56 -5.32 -7.49
C TYR A 10 -15.53 -6.29 -6.90
N TRP A 11 -15.48 -7.51 -7.42
CA TRP A 11 -14.56 -8.54 -6.91
C TRP A 11 -13.09 -8.19 -7.11
N ARG A 12 -12.73 -7.53 -8.21
CA ARG A 12 -11.35 -7.10 -8.47
C ARG A 12 -10.95 -5.97 -7.53
N LEU A 13 -11.88 -5.04 -7.26
CA LEU A 13 -11.63 -3.92 -6.35
C LEU A 13 -11.53 -4.39 -4.89
N SER A 14 -12.48 -5.21 -4.47
CA SER A 14 -12.51 -5.82 -3.14
C SER A 14 -11.30 -6.71 -2.88
N GLY A 15 -10.89 -7.52 -3.85
CA GLY A 15 -9.70 -8.38 -3.74
C GLY A 15 -8.41 -7.58 -3.54
N PHE A 16 -8.30 -6.42 -4.19
CA PHE A 16 -7.16 -5.52 -3.96
C PHE A 16 -7.15 -4.96 -2.54
N TYR A 17 -8.29 -4.47 -2.04
CA TYR A 17 -8.39 -4.00 -0.65
C TYR A 17 -8.05 -5.12 0.33
N PHE A 18 -8.57 -6.32 0.11
CA PHE A 18 -8.26 -7.49 0.93
C PHE A 18 -6.75 -7.73 1.00
N CYS A 19 -6.07 -7.87 -0.14
CA CYS A 19 -4.64 -8.15 -0.17
C CYS A 19 -3.79 -7.01 0.40
N TYR A 20 -4.13 -5.75 0.10
CA TYR A 20 -3.41 -4.59 0.61
C TYR A 20 -3.48 -4.50 2.14
N PHE A 21 -4.67 -4.68 2.71
CA PHE A 21 -4.87 -4.62 4.16
C PHE A 21 -4.39 -5.88 4.88
N ALA A 22 -4.47 -7.05 4.25
CA ALA A 22 -3.82 -8.26 4.75
C ALA A 22 -2.30 -8.07 4.85
N ALA A 23 -1.66 -7.52 3.83
CA ALA A 23 -0.23 -7.20 3.88
C ALA A 23 0.11 -6.15 4.94
N LEU A 24 -0.75 -5.14 5.16
CA LEU A 24 -0.58 -4.21 6.28
C LEU A 24 -0.70 -4.90 7.64
N GLY A 25 -1.70 -5.79 7.80
CA GLY A 25 -1.94 -6.53 9.03
C GLY A 25 -0.84 -7.53 9.36
N SER A 26 -0.19 -8.12 8.34
CA SER A 26 0.97 -8.97 8.55
C SER A 26 2.27 -8.19 8.77
N LEU A 27 2.43 -6.99 8.17
CA LEU A 27 3.67 -6.24 8.28
C LEU A 27 3.75 -5.43 9.59
N ILE A 28 2.74 -4.60 9.88
CA ILE A 28 2.81 -3.61 10.96
C ILE A 28 3.12 -4.22 12.35
N PRO A 29 2.41 -5.26 12.82
CA PRO A 29 2.62 -5.78 14.17
C PRO A 29 3.92 -6.59 14.29
N TYR A 30 4.42 -7.17 13.19
CA TYR A 30 5.60 -8.03 13.21
C TYR A 30 6.90 -7.32 12.83
N TRP A 31 6.85 -6.17 12.14
CA TRP A 31 8.05 -5.50 11.64
C TRP A 31 9.02 -5.06 12.75
N GLY A 32 8.52 -4.43 13.81
CA GLY A 32 9.36 -4.03 14.94
C GLY A 32 9.98 -5.23 15.68
N LEU A 33 9.23 -6.34 15.77
CA LEU A 33 9.72 -7.58 16.36
C LEU A 33 10.80 -8.23 15.48
N TYR A 34 10.64 -8.20 14.15
CA TYR A 34 11.63 -8.67 13.19
C TYR A 34 12.95 -7.90 13.31
N LEU A 35 12.90 -6.56 13.37
CA LEU A 35 14.10 -5.75 13.59
C LEU A 35 14.78 -6.04 14.94
N LYS A 36 13.98 -6.28 15.99
CA LYS A 36 14.51 -6.70 17.29
C LYS A 36 15.20 -8.07 17.22
N GLN A 37 14.67 -9.02 16.45
CA GLN A 37 15.29 -10.33 16.23
C GLN A 37 16.61 -10.25 15.45
N LEU A 38 16.77 -9.25 14.58
CA LEU A 38 18.05 -8.95 13.92
C LEU A 38 19.10 -8.33 14.86
N GLY A 39 18.74 -8.05 16.11
CA GLY A 39 19.65 -7.51 17.12
C GLY A 39 19.72 -5.98 17.16
N PHE A 40 18.83 -5.27 16.46
CA PHE A 40 18.77 -3.81 16.57
C PHE A 40 18.26 -3.36 17.94
N ASP A 41 18.83 -2.25 18.42
CA ASP A 41 18.41 -1.62 19.66
C ASP A 41 17.13 -0.77 19.47
N ALA A 42 16.59 -0.25 20.57
CA ALA A 42 15.34 0.51 20.52
C ALA A 42 15.45 1.80 19.69
N VAL A 43 16.62 2.43 19.68
CA VAL A 43 16.86 3.66 18.92
C VAL A 43 16.87 3.36 17.42
N ALA A 44 17.65 2.38 16.97
CA ALA A 44 17.70 1.97 15.57
C ALA A 44 16.34 1.50 15.05
N ILE A 45 15.57 0.75 15.86
CA ILE A 45 14.20 0.36 15.51
C ILE A 45 13.32 1.60 15.33
N GLY A 46 13.42 2.57 16.24
CA GLY A 46 12.69 3.84 16.16
C GLY A 46 13.01 4.62 14.89
N GLU A 47 14.29 4.71 14.53
CA GLU A 47 14.75 5.38 13.31
C GLU A 47 14.23 4.68 12.05
N LEU A 48 14.33 3.35 11.97
CA LEU A 48 13.81 2.57 10.85
C LEU A 48 12.28 2.68 10.73
N MET A 49 11.56 2.66 11.85
CA MET A 49 10.10 2.81 11.89
C MET A 49 9.64 4.23 11.55
N ALA A 50 10.50 5.25 11.68
CA ALA A 50 10.21 6.62 11.26
C ALA A 50 10.24 6.79 9.74
N ILE A 51 11.04 5.99 9.02
CA ILE A 51 11.20 6.08 7.55
C ILE A 51 9.84 5.96 6.82
N PRO A 52 9.00 4.93 7.06
CA PRO A 52 7.69 4.83 6.41
C PRO A 52 6.74 5.98 6.73
N MET A 53 6.87 6.59 7.91
CA MET A 53 6.06 7.76 8.29
C MET A 53 6.50 9.01 7.53
N ALA A 54 7.81 9.23 7.41
CA ALA A 54 8.36 10.35 6.65
C ALA A 54 7.98 10.26 5.17
N THR A 55 8.13 9.07 4.56
CA THR A 55 7.76 8.88 3.15
C THR A 55 6.27 9.04 2.92
N LYS A 56 5.42 8.72 3.90
CA LYS A 56 3.96 8.90 3.81
C LYS A 56 3.55 10.37 3.64
N ILE A 57 4.38 11.31 4.10
CA ILE A 57 4.14 12.74 3.88
C ILE A 57 4.42 13.11 2.43
N VAL A 58 5.51 12.63 1.83
CA VAL A 58 5.97 13.09 0.52
C VAL A 58 5.37 12.28 -0.63
N ALA A 59 5.30 10.96 -0.48
CA ALA A 59 4.96 10.03 -1.56
C ALA A 59 3.57 10.31 -2.19
N PRO A 60 2.48 10.50 -1.43
CA PRO A 60 1.16 10.72 -2.02
C PRO A 60 1.10 11.97 -2.91
N TYR A 61 1.81 13.05 -2.58
CA TYR A 61 1.84 14.26 -3.39
C TYR A 61 2.61 14.06 -4.70
N VAL A 62 3.79 13.44 -4.62
CA VAL A 62 4.63 13.17 -5.80
C VAL A 62 3.87 12.26 -6.77
N TRP A 63 3.33 11.16 -6.26
CA TRP A 63 2.59 10.21 -7.10
C TRP A 63 1.22 10.71 -7.52
N GLY A 64 0.58 11.57 -6.72
CA GLY A 64 -0.62 12.33 -7.10
C GLY A 64 -0.38 13.12 -8.38
N TRP A 65 0.64 13.96 -8.36
CA TRP A 65 1.02 14.79 -9.50
C TRP A 65 1.42 13.97 -10.74
N ILE A 66 2.19 12.89 -10.54
CA ILE A 66 2.56 11.96 -11.62
C ILE A 66 1.30 11.32 -12.23
N ALA A 67 0.40 10.79 -11.40
CA ALA A 67 -0.79 10.10 -11.86
C ALA A 67 -1.75 11.03 -12.61
N ASP A 68 -1.84 12.29 -12.17
CA ASP A 68 -2.63 13.33 -12.84
C ASP A 68 -2.05 13.71 -14.20
N ARG A 69 -0.73 13.83 -14.32
CA ARG A 69 -0.07 14.11 -15.61
C ARG A 69 -0.13 12.95 -16.59
N LEU A 70 0.02 11.71 -16.12
CA LEU A 70 -0.06 10.54 -16.98
C LEU A 70 -1.49 10.21 -17.40
N GLY A 71 -2.51 10.69 -16.68
CA GLY A 71 -3.93 10.36 -16.93
C GLY A 71 -4.31 8.90 -16.65
N HIS A 72 -3.36 8.05 -16.29
CA HIS A 72 -3.52 6.60 -16.13
C HIS A 72 -3.23 6.16 -14.68
N ARG A 73 -4.09 6.56 -13.73
CA ARG A 73 -3.93 6.25 -12.29
C ARG A 73 -3.75 4.76 -11.99
N MET A 74 -4.42 3.89 -12.76
CA MET A 74 -4.30 2.43 -12.59
C MET A 74 -2.91 1.88 -12.98
N ALA A 75 -2.20 2.52 -13.90
CA ALA A 75 -0.83 2.14 -14.23
C ALA A 75 0.12 2.42 -13.05
N VAL A 76 -0.08 3.54 -12.35
CA VAL A 76 0.66 3.91 -11.15
C VAL A 76 0.42 2.90 -10.03
N VAL A 77 -0.84 2.48 -9.81
CA VAL A 77 -1.18 1.43 -8.83
C VAL A 77 -0.44 0.13 -9.15
N ARG A 78 -0.51 -0.35 -10.40
CA ARG A 78 0.13 -1.62 -10.81
C ARG A 78 1.64 -1.58 -10.66
N LEU A 79 2.26 -0.50 -11.14
CA LEU A 79 3.71 -0.32 -11.06
C LEU A 79 4.14 -0.19 -9.59
N GLY A 80 3.42 0.61 -8.79
CA GLY A 80 3.68 0.78 -7.37
C GLY A 80 3.58 -0.55 -6.61
N SER A 81 2.53 -1.34 -6.84
CA SER A 81 2.39 -2.67 -6.24
C SER A 81 3.53 -3.61 -6.66
N LEU A 82 3.88 -3.66 -7.95
CA LEU A 82 4.95 -4.52 -8.46
C LEU A 82 6.31 -4.15 -7.85
N LEU A 83 6.67 -2.87 -7.91
CA LEU A 83 7.94 -2.37 -7.36
C LEU A 83 8.01 -2.59 -5.86
N THR A 84 6.90 -2.36 -5.15
CA THR A 84 6.87 -2.60 -3.71
C THR A 84 7.11 -4.06 -3.38
N SER A 85 6.48 -4.99 -4.09
CA SER A 85 6.70 -6.43 -3.90
C SER A 85 8.15 -6.83 -4.19
N ILE A 86 8.73 -6.33 -5.28
CA ILE A 86 10.14 -6.63 -5.65
C ILE A 86 11.11 -6.09 -4.60
N ILE A 87 10.91 -4.84 -4.16
CA ILE A 87 11.78 -4.22 -3.15
C ILE A 87 11.66 -4.96 -1.81
N PHE A 88 10.44 -5.38 -1.44
CA PHE A 88 10.23 -6.12 -0.19
C PHE A 88 10.96 -7.47 -0.16
N LEU A 89 11.16 -8.13 -1.32
CA LEU A 89 11.97 -9.35 -1.38
C LEU A 89 13.41 -9.11 -0.91
N GLY A 90 13.96 -7.91 -1.09
CA GLY A 90 15.31 -7.57 -0.61
C GLY A 90 15.48 -7.79 0.90
N VAL A 91 14.42 -7.61 1.70
CA VAL A 91 14.47 -7.78 3.16
C VAL A 91 14.95 -9.18 3.58
N PHE A 92 14.71 -10.21 2.78
CA PHE A 92 15.12 -11.58 3.14
C PHE A 92 16.64 -11.82 3.11
N TRP A 93 17.40 -10.96 2.44
CA TRP A 93 18.86 -11.10 2.31
C TRP A 93 19.65 -9.98 3.00
N LEU A 94 18.99 -8.89 3.39
CA LEU A 94 19.62 -7.70 3.96
C LEU A 94 19.52 -7.72 5.47
N ASN A 95 20.65 -7.56 6.16
CA ASN A 95 20.71 -7.57 7.62
C ASN A 95 21.32 -6.27 8.18
N GLY A 96 21.85 -5.39 7.32
CA GLY A 96 22.45 -4.13 7.74
C GLY A 96 21.42 -3.03 7.99
N PHE A 97 21.72 -2.12 8.93
CA PHE A 97 20.88 -0.96 9.23
C PHE A 97 20.59 -0.12 7.99
N TRP A 98 21.63 0.27 7.24
CA TRP A 98 21.48 1.11 6.05
C TRP A 98 20.81 0.40 4.89
N GLU A 99 21.06 -0.90 4.74
CA GLU A 99 20.44 -1.73 3.71
C GLU A 99 18.93 -1.83 3.94
N LEU A 100 18.52 -2.10 5.19
CA LEU A 100 17.12 -2.14 5.59
C LEU A 100 16.49 -0.75 5.54
N GLY A 101 17.20 0.30 5.96
CA GLY A 101 16.73 1.67 5.88
C GLY A 101 16.44 2.12 4.45
N LEU A 102 17.36 1.84 3.51
CA LEU A 102 17.15 2.13 2.09
C LEU A 102 15.99 1.31 1.51
N THR A 103 15.93 0.03 1.85
CA THR A 103 14.85 -0.88 1.42
C THR A 103 13.49 -0.38 1.92
N MET A 104 13.39 0.02 3.19
CA MET A 104 12.19 0.58 3.79
C MET A 104 11.82 1.92 3.17
N ALA A 105 12.79 2.78 2.86
CA ALA A 105 12.54 4.06 2.20
C ALA A 105 11.94 3.85 0.81
N LEU A 106 12.56 3.00 -0.01
CA LEU A 106 12.06 2.65 -1.33
C LEU A 106 10.69 1.97 -1.26
N PHE A 107 10.57 0.92 -0.44
CA PHE A 107 9.33 0.18 -0.21
C PHE A 107 8.19 1.14 0.14
N SER A 108 8.39 1.96 1.17
CA SER A 108 7.34 2.85 1.69
C SER A 108 7.00 4.00 0.74
N PHE A 109 7.98 4.48 -0.05
CA PHE A 109 7.74 5.48 -1.07
C PHE A 109 6.78 4.99 -2.17
N PHE A 110 6.92 3.75 -2.61
CA PHE A 110 5.98 3.15 -3.57
C PHE A 110 4.67 2.73 -2.90
N TRP A 111 4.73 2.09 -1.73
CA TRP A 111 3.55 1.58 -1.01
C TRP A 111 2.55 2.68 -0.66
N ASN A 112 3.03 3.82 -0.13
CA ASN A 112 2.16 4.90 0.36
C ASN A 112 1.37 5.58 -0.77
N ALA A 113 1.79 5.45 -2.02
CA ALA A 113 1.09 6.00 -3.18
C ALA A 113 -0.03 5.09 -3.69
N VAL A 114 0.06 3.79 -3.42
CA VAL A 114 -0.83 2.78 -3.98
C VAL A 114 -2.27 2.97 -3.51
N LEU A 115 -2.48 3.15 -2.21
CA LEU A 115 -3.82 3.26 -1.62
C LEU A 115 -4.59 4.51 -2.08
N PRO A 116 -4.04 5.74 -2.01
CA PRO A 116 -4.75 6.94 -2.47
C PRO A 116 -5.13 6.88 -3.95
N GLN A 117 -4.23 6.36 -4.80
CA GLN A 117 -4.49 6.21 -6.23
C GLN A 117 -5.58 5.17 -6.48
N PHE A 118 -5.55 4.07 -5.74
CA PHE A 118 -6.56 3.03 -5.84
C PHE A 118 -7.94 3.48 -5.35
N GLU A 119 -7.99 4.26 -4.27
CA GLU A 119 -9.22 4.89 -3.78
C GLU A 119 -9.81 5.82 -4.84
N ALA A 120 -9.00 6.66 -5.47
CA ALA A 120 -9.47 7.53 -6.54
C ALA A 120 -9.99 6.74 -7.77
N VAL A 121 -9.32 5.65 -8.17
CA VAL A 121 -9.82 4.76 -9.23
C VAL A 121 -11.16 4.13 -8.84
N THR A 122 -11.30 3.73 -7.57
CA THR A 122 -12.53 3.14 -7.04
C THR A 122 -13.68 4.14 -7.07
N PHE A 123 -13.46 5.38 -6.60
CA PHE A 123 -14.46 6.44 -6.65
C PHE A 123 -14.85 6.83 -8.09
N ASN A 124 -13.89 6.88 -9.01
CA ASN A 124 -14.16 7.12 -10.43
C ASN A 124 -15.08 6.05 -11.04
N HIS A 125 -14.96 4.78 -10.64
CA HIS A 125 -15.86 3.71 -11.08
C HIS A 125 -17.23 3.75 -10.40
N LEU A 126 -17.29 4.20 -9.13
CA LEU A 126 -18.54 4.30 -8.37
C LEU A 126 -19.40 5.46 -8.85
N GLY A 127 -18.80 6.57 -9.27
CA GLY A 127 -19.53 7.77 -9.71
C GLY A 127 -20.51 8.25 -8.64
N THR A 128 -21.80 8.28 -8.96
CA THR A 128 -22.87 8.66 -8.04
C THR A 128 -23.24 7.59 -6.99
N ARG A 129 -22.75 6.35 -7.14
CA ARG A 129 -23.08 5.20 -6.28
C ARG A 129 -22.10 5.03 -5.11
N VAL A 130 -21.84 6.13 -4.41
CA VAL A 130 -20.86 6.17 -3.31
C VAL A 130 -21.25 5.24 -2.15
N ASP A 131 -22.53 4.92 -2.01
CA ASP A 131 -23.08 3.94 -1.05
C ASP A 131 -22.44 2.55 -1.15
N ARG A 132 -21.95 2.17 -2.35
CA ARG A 132 -21.32 0.86 -2.58
C ARG A 132 -19.86 0.82 -2.15
N TYR A 133 -19.24 1.97 -1.88
CA TYR A 133 -17.85 2.04 -1.41
C TYR A 133 -17.62 1.23 -0.14
N ALA A 134 -18.53 1.35 0.84
CA ALA A 134 -18.42 0.65 2.11
C ALA A 134 -18.35 -0.88 1.91
N ARG A 135 -19.18 -1.43 1.00
CA ARG A 135 -19.18 -2.87 0.69
C ARG A 135 -17.86 -3.34 0.09
N ILE A 136 -17.22 -2.51 -0.73
CA ILE A 136 -15.90 -2.81 -1.31
C ILE A 136 -14.81 -2.73 -0.23
N ARG A 137 -14.86 -1.68 0.61
CA ARG A 137 -13.87 -1.41 1.65
C ARG A 137 -13.85 -2.44 2.79
N VAL A 138 -15.00 -3.02 3.14
CA VAL A 138 -15.11 -4.04 4.21
C VAL A 138 -14.17 -5.22 4.00
N TRP A 139 -13.91 -5.62 2.75
CA TRP A 139 -12.95 -6.69 2.45
C TRP A 139 -11.52 -6.38 2.90
N GLY A 140 -11.15 -5.09 2.96
CA GLY A 140 -9.88 -4.68 3.56
C GLY A 140 -9.81 -5.01 5.05
N SER A 141 -10.86 -4.68 5.80
CA SER A 141 -10.94 -5.02 7.23
C SER A 141 -10.89 -6.53 7.47
N VAL A 142 -11.59 -7.31 6.64
CA VAL A 142 -11.54 -8.79 6.71
C VAL A 142 -10.11 -9.29 6.49
N GLY A 143 -9.42 -8.77 5.47
CA GLY A 143 -8.02 -9.12 5.20
C GLY A 143 -7.09 -8.79 6.37
N PHE A 144 -7.22 -7.60 6.94
CA PHE A 144 -6.44 -7.18 8.12
C PHE A 144 -6.68 -8.10 9.32
N ILE A 145 -7.94 -8.37 9.67
CA ILE A 145 -8.30 -9.19 10.83
C ILE A 145 -7.73 -10.61 10.69
N ILE A 146 -7.87 -11.24 9.53
CA ILE A 146 -7.36 -12.60 9.28
C ILE A 146 -5.85 -12.69 9.48
N THR A 147 -5.10 -11.63 9.14
CA THR A 147 -3.63 -11.64 9.26
C THR A 147 -3.11 -11.27 10.65
N VAL A 148 -3.94 -10.62 11.47
CA VAL A 148 -3.55 -10.16 12.81
C VAL A 148 -3.96 -11.15 13.90
N LEU A 149 -5.03 -11.93 13.67
CA LEU A 149 -5.44 -13.06 14.52
C LEU A 149 -4.45 -14.22 14.45
#